data_AF-A0A1Q4GGP7-F1
#
_entry.id   AF-A0A1Q4GGP7-F1
#
_cell.length_a   1.000
_cell.length_b   1.000
_cell.length_c   1.000
_cell.angle_alpha   90.00
_cell.angle_beta   90.00
_cell.angle_gamma   90.00
#
_symmetry.space_group_name_H-M   'P 1'
#
loop_
_entity.id
_entity.type
_entity.pdbx_description
1 polymer ?
#
loop_
_entity_poly.entity_id
_entity_poly.type
_entity_poly.pdbx_seq_one_letter_code
_entity_poly.pdbx_strand_id
1 'polypeptide(L)'
;MSKKKDNSRWLNVAISWGASIVIIGVLFKILHIGGTTANYMIGIGLGVEAFLFFLMGFNPPAPEPDWTRVYPELDDNFNGELPQRGKTVVAQPAGPSATAALDKMFADANIEPASIENLGRGLRDFSEKVSAINKLSDVSLATEEFTNKLRTATSKFDNLSLAFEKASQNLVAMSNTSGDTSNYHEQVKSLTTNLSQLNAMYERELRDSASHLQSMNKFYENLSFTMQNFNESLDDSKAFKDEVGKLAKNLNALNAIYGNMLSAMNQPRV
;
A
#
# COMPACT_ATOMS: atom_id res chain seq x y z
N MET A 1 29.43 -24.58 -23.29
CA MET A 1 29.73 -23.31 -22.59
C MET A 1 28.43 -22.83 -21.94
N SER A 2 28.29 -23.02 -20.64
CA SER A 2 27.03 -22.78 -19.91
C SER A 2 26.75 -21.27 -19.85
N LYS A 3 25.61 -20.82 -20.39
CA LYS A 3 25.14 -19.44 -20.27
C LYS A 3 24.86 -19.16 -18.78
N LYS A 4 25.81 -18.54 -18.07
CA LYS A 4 25.56 -17.94 -16.75
C LYS A 4 24.44 -16.92 -16.92
N LYS A 5 23.31 -17.19 -16.26
CA LYS A 5 22.13 -16.33 -16.24
C LYS A 5 22.53 -15.00 -15.61
N ASP A 6 22.44 -13.91 -16.36
CA ASP A 6 22.82 -12.58 -15.91
C ASP A 6 21.78 -12.05 -14.89
N ASN A 7 21.98 -12.42 -13.63
CA ASN A 7 21.12 -12.03 -12.50
C ASN A 7 21.37 -10.57 -12.05
N SER A 8 22.32 -9.87 -12.67
CA SER A 8 22.73 -8.50 -12.31
C SER A 8 21.59 -7.47 -12.51
N ARG A 9 20.71 -7.71 -13.50
CA ARG A 9 19.61 -6.79 -13.80
C ARG A 9 18.57 -6.72 -12.69
N TRP A 10 18.26 -7.84 -12.04
CA TRP A 10 17.29 -7.87 -10.92
C TRP A 10 17.88 -7.22 -9.66
N LEU A 11 19.17 -7.45 -9.39
CA LEU A 11 19.86 -6.84 -8.25
C LEU A 11 19.92 -5.31 -8.37
N ASN A 12 20.20 -4.78 -9.56
CA ASN A 12 20.19 -3.34 -9.81
C ASN A 12 18.81 -2.70 -9.61
N VAL A 13 17.73 -3.42 -9.98
CA VAL A 13 16.36 -2.98 -9.74
C VAL A 13 16.04 -2.98 -8.25
N ALA A 14 16.44 -4.03 -7.51
CA ALA A 14 16.25 -4.11 -6.06
C ALA A 14 17.00 -3.00 -5.31
N ILE A 15 18.24 -2.68 -5.74
CA ILE A 15 19.04 -1.57 -5.20
C ILE A 15 18.35 -0.23 -5.46
N SER A 16 17.87 -0.01 -6.69
CA SER A 16 17.16 1.23 -7.05
C SER A 16 15.87 1.41 -6.26
N TRP A 17 15.15 0.33 -5.98
CA TRP A 17 13.95 0.34 -5.14
C TRP A 17 14.27 0.61 -3.66
N GLY A 18 15.33 0.00 -3.13
CA GLY A 18 15.81 0.26 -1.78
C GLY A 18 16.22 1.71 -1.57
N ALA A 19 17.01 2.27 -2.51
CA ALA A 19 17.44 3.66 -2.48
C ALA A 19 16.26 4.64 -2.47
N SER A 20 15.20 4.35 -3.24
CA SER A 20 13.97 5.17 -3.25
C SER A 20 13.31 5.22 -1.86
N ILE A 21 13.19 4.08 -1.18
CA ILE A 21 12.62 4.00 0.17
C ILE A 21 13.45 4.81 1.18
N VAL A 22 14.77 4.80 1.06
CA VAL A 22 15.67 5.57 1.94
C VAL A 22 15.53 7.07 1.69
N ILE A 23 15.52 7.49 0.42
CA ILE A 23 15.35 8.89 0.04
C ILE A 23 14.03 9.44 0.60
N ILE A 24 12.95 8.66 0.52
CA ILE A 24 11.66 9.05 1.12
C ILE A 24 11.79 9.15 2.65
N GLY A 25 12.40 8.17 3.32
CA GLY A 25 12.61 8.23 4.77
C GLY A 25 13.42 9.45 5.23
N VAL A 26 14.47 9.80 4.48
CA VAL A 26 15.29 10.99 4.73
C VAL A 26 14.51 12.28 4.46
N LEU A 27 13.71 12.32 3.39
CA LEU A 27 12.86 13.47 3.05
C LEU A 27 11.89 13.81 4.19
N PHE A 28 11.22 12.81 4.76
CA PHE A 28 10.30 12.99 5.88
C PHE A 28 11.02 13.47 7.15
N LYS A 29 12.26 12.98 7.41
CA LYS A 29 13.08 13.43 8.53
C LYS A 29 13.50 14.89 8.39
N ILE A 30 13.94 15.32 7.21
CA ILE A 30 14.40 16.70 6.98
C ILE A 30 13.25 17.69 7.05
N LEU A 31 12.11 17.36 6.43
CA LEU A 31 10.93 18.22 6.41
C LEU A 31 10.15 18.23 7.75
N HIS A 32 10.56 17.40 8.73
CA HIS A 32 9.86 17.24 10.02
C HIS A 32 8.37 16.85 9.86
N ILE A 33 8.01 16.22 8.73
CA ILE A 33 6.65 15.78 8.44
C ILE A 33 6.43 14.45 9.17
N GLY A 34 5.42 14.38 10.05
CA GLY A 34 5.06 13.13 10.75
C GLY A 34 5.78 12.88 12.09
N GLY A 35 6.52 13.85 12.64
CA GLY A 35 7.03 13.81 14.02
C GLY A 35 7.80 12.52 14.38
N THR A 36 7.37 11.83 15.44
CA THR A 36 7.97 10.56 15.90
C THR A 36 7.89 9.45 14.84
N THR A 37 6.91 9.49 13.94
CA THR A 37 6.72 8.51 12.86
C THR A 37 7.81 8.61 11.79
N ALA A 38 8.41 9.79 11.60
CA ALA A 38 9.53 9.97 10.66
C ALA A 38 10.80 9.21 11.08
N ASN A 39 11.02 9.05 12.40
CA ASN A 39 12.13 8.25 12.92
C ASN A 39 12.00 6.76 12.60
N TYR A 40 10.76 6.26 12.56
CA TYR A 40 10.50 4.88 12.15
C TYR A 40 10.67 4.72 10.63
N MET A 41 10.19 5.67 9.84
CA MET A 41 10.31 5.62 8.37
C MET A 41 11.77 5.61 7.90
N ILE A 42 12.62 6.49 8.45
CA ILE A 42 14.05 6.49 8.12
C ILE A 42 14.77 5.26 8.66
N GLY A 43 14.37 4.74 9.83
CA GLY A 43 14.92 3.51 10.39
C GLY A 43 14.64 2.30 9.49
N ILE A 44 13.42 2.20 8.94
CA ILE A 44 13.05 1.17 7.97
C ILE A 44 13.87 1.33 6.68
N GLY A 45 14.00 2.55 6.16
CA GLY A 45 14.77 2.78 4.94
C GLY A 45 16.23 2.40 5.06
N LEU A 46 16.91 2.87 6.11
CA LEU A 46 18.30 2.50 6.39
C LEU A 46 18.47 1.00 6.62
N GLY A 47 17.48 0.33 7.23
CA GLY A 47 17.47 -1.13 7.39
C GLY A 47 17.39 -1.89 6.06
N VAL A 48 16.55 -1.43 5.13
CA VAL A 48 16.45 -2.01 3.78
C VAL A 48 17.77 -1.84 3.02
N GLU A 49 18.41 -0.68 3.12
CA GLU A 49 19.69 -0.42 2.44
C GLU A 49 20.84 -1.23 3.03
N ALA A 50 20.91 -1.37 4.35
CA ALA A 50 21.88 -2.26 5.00
C ALA A 50 21.73 -3.72 4.52
N PHE A 51 20.50 -4.20 4.37
CA PHE A 51 20.23 -5.55 3.86
C PHE A 51 20.61 -5.71 2.38
N LEU A 52 20.35 -4.70 1.54
CA LEU A 52 20.73 -4.73 0.12
C LEU A 52 22.25 -4.69 -0.07
N PHE A 53 22.97 -3.87 0.71
CA PHE A 53 24.44 -3.86 0.69
C PHE A 53 25.02 -5.19 1.15
N PHE A 54 24.42 -5.82 2.16
CA PHE A 54 24.82 -7.15 2.60
C PHE A 54 24.65 -8.19 1.48
N LEU A 55 23.53 -8.16 0.74
CA LEU A 55 23.32 -9.05 -0.41
C LEU A 55 24.27 -8.74 -1.58
N MET A 56 24.64 -7.47 -1.79
CA MET A 56 25.61 -7.08 -2.82
C MET A 56 27.01 -7.66 -2.55
N GLY A 57 27.39 -7.87 -1.29
CA GLY A 57 28.65 -8.52 -0.92
C GLY A 57 28.80 -9.94 -1.49
N PHE A 58 27.70 -10.63 -1.79
CA PHE A 58 27.71 -11.96 -2.39
C PHE A 58 27.71 -11.96 -3.92
N ASN A 59 27.50 -10.81 -4.56
CA ASN A 59 27.47 -10.70 -6.02
C ASN A 59 28.31 -9.51 -6.49
N PRO A 60 29.64 -9.68 -6.65
CA PRO A 60 30.51 -8.60 -7.07
C PRO A 60 30.09 -8.06 -8.45
N PRO A 61 30.16 -6.73 -8.65
CA PRO A 61 29.81 -6.12 -9.93
C PRO A 61 30.70 -6.66 -11.06
N ALA A 62 30.18 -6.65 -12.29
CA ALA A 62 30.94 -7.09 -13.45
C ALA A 62 32.24 -6.26 -13.59
N PRO A 63 33.37 -6.89 -13.97
CA PRO A 63 34.61 -6.15 -14.20
C PRO A 63 34.39 -5.11 -15.30
N GLU A 64 35.01 -3.94 -15.13
CA GLU A 64 34.91 -2.86 -16.11
C GLU A 64 35.41 -3.34 -17.49
N PRO A 65 34.79 -2.87 -18.59
CA PRO A 65 35.25 -3.18 -19.93
C PRO A 65 36.71 -2.78 -20.12
N ASP A 66 37.52 -3.66 -20.70
CA ASP A 66 38.95 -3.41 -20.90
C ASP A 66 39.16 -2.39 -22.04
N TRP A 67 39.20 -1.11 -21.68
CA TRP A 67 39.31 0.02 -22.61
C TRP A 67 40.64 0.04 -23.38
N THR A 68 41.67 -0.65 -22.88
CA THR A 68 42.97 -0.79 -23.57
C THR A 68 42.84 -1.49 -24.93
N ARG A 69 41.79 -2.29 -25.14
CA ARG A 69 41.53 -2.97 -26.41
C ARG A 69 41.07 -2.03 -27.52
N VAL A 70 40.48 -0.89 -27.17
CA VAL A 70 39.93 0.10 -28.12
C VAL A 70 40.83 1.33 -28.21
N TYR A 71 41.53 1.66 -27.14
CA TYR A 71 42.46 2.77 -27.05
C TYR A 71 43.76 2.28 -26.40
N PRO A 72 44.70 1.74 -27.19
CA PRO A 72 45.99 1.23 -26.70
C PRO A 72 46.83 2.30 -25.99
N GLU A 73 46.50 3.57 -26.21
CA GLU A 73 47.14 4.76 -25.65
C GLU A 73 46.88 4.94 -24.12
N LEU A 74 45.92 4.21 -23.55
CA LEU A 74 45.59 4.21 -22.11
C LEU A 74 46.28 3.08 -21.33
N ASP A 75 47.07 2.24 -22.00
CA ASP A 75 47.86 1.18 -21.37
C ASP A 75 49.13 1.78 -20.74
N ASP A 76 49.37 1.48 -19.45
CA ASP A 76 50.53 1.95 -18.70
C ASP A 76 51.89 1.51 -19.32
N ASN A 77 51.89 0.53 -20.24
CA ASN A 77 53.08 0.05 -20.94
C ASN A 77 53.20 0.49 -22.42
N PHE A 78 52.47 1.53 -22.84
CA PHE A 78 52.49 2.01 -24.22
C PHE A 78 53.84 2.66 -24.62
N ASN A 79 54.60 2.00 -25.50
CA ASN A 79 55.93 2.44 -26.00
C ASN A 79 55.90 2.98 -27.45
N GLY A 80 54.82 3.66 -27.85
CA GLY A 80 54.70 4.29 -29.18
C GLY A 80 55.05 5.79 -29.19
N GLU A 81 55.66 6.28 -30.27
CA GLU A 81 55.91 7.72 -30.45
C GLU A 81 54.61 8.51 -30.70
N LEU A 82 54.37 9.54 -29.89
CA LEU A 82 53.26 10.49 -30.06
C LEU A 82 53.38 11.21 -31.44
N PRO A 83 52.30 11.37 -32.21
CA PRO A 83 52.39 11.87 -33.58
C PRO A 83 52.84 13.34 -33.62
N GLN A 84 54.08 13.59 -34.08
CA GLN A 84 54.48 14.89 -34.60
C GLN A 84 54.01 15.03 -36.05
N ARG A 85 53.34 16.14 -36.33
CA ARG A 85 52.77 16.53 -37.63
C ARG A 85 53.84 16.47 -38.74
N GLY A 86 53.73 15.48 -39.62
CA GLY A 86 54.76 15.13 -40.61
C GLY A 86 54.95 16.17 -41.72
N LYS A 87 56.23 16.50 -41.97
CA LYS A 87 56.73 17.20 -43.18
C LYS A 87 56.75 16.22 -44.36
N THR A 88 56.28 16.71 -45.50
CA THR A 88 56.36 16.09 -46.83
C THR A 88 57.80 15.75 -47.24
N VAL A 89 57.98 14.58 -47.86
CA VAL A 89 59.18 14.22 -48.61
C VAL A 89 58.76 13.81 -50.03
N VAL A 90 59.41 14.41 -51.03
CA VAL A 90 59.21 14.18 -52.46
C VAL A 90 60.55 13.81 -53.10
N ALA A 91 60.48 13.10 -54.23
CA ALA A 91 61.51 12.80 -55.28
C ALA A 91 62.26 11.45 -55.11
N GLN A 92 62.56 10.63 -56.13
CA GLN A 92 62.73 10.81 -57.60
C GLN A 92 62.74 9.41 -58.35
N PRO A 93 63.15 9.24 -59.65
CA PRO A 93 62.38 9.14 -60.91
C PRO A 93 62.46 7.79 -61.69
N ALA A 94 61.86 7.78 -62.91
CA ALA A 94 62.29 7.10 -64.15
C ALA A 94 61.33 6.03 -64.76
N GLY A 95 60.40 6.53 -65.58
CA GLY A 95 59.58 5.81 -66.57
C GLY A 95 58.77 6.85 -67.34
N PRO A 96 58.31 6.60 -68.58
CA PRO A 96 57.46 7.56 -69.28
C PRO A 96 56.29 7.88 -68.36
N SER A 97 56.11 9.16 -68.02
CA SER A 97 55.09 9.57 -67.06
C SER A 97 53.74 9.05 -67.54
N ALA A 98 52.88 8.61 -66.62
CA ALA A 98 51.50 8.26 -66.96
C ALA A 98 50.82 9.40 -67.77
N THR A 99 51.26 10.63 -67.56
CA THR A 99 50.94 11.82 -68.35
C THR A 99 51.33 11.70 -69.82
N ALA A 100 52.52 11.19 -70.17
CA ALA A 100 52.97 11.01 -71.55
C ALA A 100 52.22 9.87 -72.28
N ALA A 101 51.86 8.80 -71.56
CA ALA A 101 51.01 7.74 -72.10
C ALA A 101 49.56 8.23 -72.31
N LEU A 102 49.04 9.05 -71.38
CA LEU A 102 47.76 9.72 -71.52
C LEU A 102 47.76 10.72 -72.68
N ASP A 103 48.80 11.52 -72.87
CA ASP A 103 48.93 12.48 -73.98
C ASP A 103 48.91 11.77 -75.34
N LYS A 104 49.58 10.62 -75.43
CA LYS A 104 49.54 9.78 -76.64
C LYS A 104 48.14 9.20 -76.89
N MET A 105 47.43 8.79 -75.84
CA MET A 105 46.04 8.33 -75.96
C MET A 105 45.08 9.48 -76.31
N PHE A 106 45.31 10.69 -75.82
CA PHE A 106 44.53 11.89 -76.19
C PHE A 106 44.76 12.27 -77.66
N ALA A 107 45.99 12.12 -78.16
CA ALA A 107 46.31 12.34 -79.56
C ALA A 107 45.73 11.26 -80.50
N ASP A 108 45.82 9.97 -80.15
CA ASP A 108 45.32 8.86 -80.97
C ASP A 108 43.78 8.77 -80.97
N ALA A 109 43.12 9.07 -79.85
CA ALA A 109 41.67 8.95 -79.72
C ALA A 109 40.90 10.18 -80.23
N ASN A 110 41.59 11.19 -80.77
CA ASN A 110 41.03 12.41 -81.36
C ASN A 110 39.95 13.04 -80.46
N ILE A 111 40.21 13.09 -79.14
CA ILE A 111 39.26 13.60 -78.16
C ILE A 111 39.27 15.12 -78.24
N GLU A 112 38.34 15.65 -79.02
CA GLU A 112 38.12 17.08 -79.15
C GLU A 112 37.78 17.69 -77.78
N PRO A 113 38.34 18.86 -77.42
CA PRO A 113 38.09 19.51 -76.12
C PRO A 113 36.60 19.64 -75.75
N ALA A 114 35.73 19.78 -76.76
CA ALA A 114 34.28 19.81 -76.60
C ALA A 114 33.70 18.50 -76.00
N SER A 115 34.28 17.33 -76.33
CA SER A 115 33.84 16.03 -75.81
C SER A 115 34.15 15.85 -74.32
N ILE A 116 35.28 16.39 -73.85
CA ILE A 116 35.64 16.40 -72.42
C ILE A 116 34.73 17.36 -71.64
N GLU A 117 34.41 18.51 -72.23
CA GLU A 117 33.47 19.46 -71.62
C GLU A 117 32.05 18.86 -71.52
N ASN A 118 31.61 18.14 -72.55
CA ASN A 118 30.32 17.44 -72.55
C ASN A 118 30.29 16.27 -71.56
N LEU A 119 31.38 15.52 -71.41
CA LEU A 119 31.50 14.45 -70.40
C LEU A 119 31.52 15.02 -68.98
N GLY A 120 32.24 16.12 -68.75
CA GLY A 120 32.26 16.82 -67.47
C GLY A 120 30.88 17.37 -67.08
N ARG A 121 30.14 17.94 -68.03
CA ARG A 121 28.73 18.31 -67.84
C ARG A 121 27.86 17.11 -67.52
N GLY A 122 27.99 16.00 -68.26
CA GLY A 122 27.22 14.77 -68.02
C GLY A 122 27.49 14.15 -66.65
N LEU A 123 28.75 14.13 -66.18
CA LEU A 123 29.12 13.65 -64.85
C LEU A 123 28.61 14.57 -63.73
N ARG A 124 28.61 15.89 -63.96
CA ARG A 124 28.05 16.85 -62.98
C ARG A 124 26.54 16.71 -62.89
N ASP A 125 25.85 16.60 -64.03
CA ASP A 125 24.40 16.38 -64.08
C ASP A 125 24.01 15.04 -63.44
N PHE A 126 24.81 13.99 -63.65
CA PHE A 126 24.60 12.70 -63.00
C PHE A 126 24.82 12.79 -61.48
N SER A 127 25.88 13.45 -61.03
CA SER A 127 26.15 13.69 -59.60
C SER A 127 25.04 14.48 -58.92
N GLU A 128 24.54 15.54 -59.57
CA GLU A 128 23.41 16.33 -59.07
C GLU A 128 22.12 15.50 -59.00
N LYS A 129 21.83 14.68 -60.01
CA LYS A 129 20.67 13.78 -60.01
C LYS A 129 20.76 12.68 -58.93
N VAL A 130 21.93 12.08 -58.73
CA VAL A 130 22.15 11.07 -57.67
C VAL A 130 22.07 11.73 -56.29
N SER A 131 22.59 12.94 -56.11
CA SER A 131 22.42 13.72 -54.88
C SER A 131 20.96 14.04 -54.59
N ALA A 132 20.17 14.38 -55.62
CA ALA A 132 18.74 14.62 -55.50
C ALA A 132 17.96 13.34 -55.13
N ILE A 133 18.34 12.18 -55.67
CA ILE A 133 17.73 10.88 -55.31
C ILE A 133 18.00 10.54 -53.83
N ASN A 134 19.23 10.75 -53.35
CA ASN A 134 19.56 10.53 -51.94
C ASN A 134 18.74 11.45 -51.01
N LYS A 135 18.59 12.73 -51.38
CA LYS A 135 17.74 13.67 -50.62
C LYS A 135 16.26 13.28 -50.66
N LEU A 136 15.75 12.77 -51.79
CA LEU A 136 14.37 12.31 -51.90
C LEU A 136 14.09 11.09 -51.00
N SER A 137 15.07 10.19 -50.89
CA SER A 137 15.01 9.05 -49.96
C SER A 137 14.93 9.51 -48.50
N ASP A 138 15.77 10.47 -48.10
CA ASP A 138 15.76 11.03 -46.75
C ASP A 138 14.47 11.79 -46.43
N VAL A 139 13.93 12.55 -47.41
CA VAL A 139 12.67 13.29 -47.27
C VAL A 139 11.47 12.34 -47.17
N SER A 140 11.47 11.23 -47.91
CA SER A 140 10.41 10.21 -47.83
C SER A 140 10.38 9.55 -46.45
N LEU A 141 11.54 9.19 -45.90
CA LEU A 141 11.64 8.63 -44.55
C LEU A 141 11.18 9.63 -43.48
N ALA A 142 11.58 10.89 -43.58
CA ALA A 142 11.16 11.94 -42.66
C ALA A 142 9.64 12.22 -42.74
N THR A 143 9.03 12.11 -43.92
CA THR A 143 7.58 12.29 -44.11
C THR A 143 6.77 11.15 -43.50
N GLU A 144 7.27 9.92 -43.61
CA GLU A 144 6.68 8.75 -42.96
C GLU A 144 6.77 8.86 -41.43
N GLU A 145 7.95 9.24 -40.90
CA GLU A 145 8.13 9.47 -39.47
C GLU A 145 7.25 10.62 -38.95
N PHE A 146 7.14 11.73 -39.70
CA PHE A 146 6.26 12.85 -39.36
C PHE A 146 4.78 12.41 -39.33
N THR A 147 4.33 11.65 -40.32
CA THR A 147 2.95 11.13 -40.37
C THR A 147 2.67 10.21 -39.19
N ASN A 148 3.63 9.35 -38.84
CA ASN A 148 3.53 8.47 -37.67
C ASN A 148 3.50 9.24 -36.34
N LYS A 149 4.34 10.27 -36.20
CA LYS A 149 4.33 11.17 -35.03
C LYS A 149 3.03 11.96 -34.94
N LEU A 150 2.50 12.46 -36.05
CA LEU A 150 1.25 13.19 -36.10
C LEU A 150 0.07 12.29 -35.70
N ARG A 151 -0.01 11.07 -36.26
CA ARG A 151 -1.01 10.07 -35.88
C ARG A 151 -0.91 9.69 -34.40
N THR A 152 0.31 9.55 -33.88
CA THR A 152 0.55 9.31 -32.45
C THR A 152 0.11 10.49 -31.59
N ALA A 153 0.43 11.72 -32.00
CA ALA A 153 0.03 12.93 -31.30
C ALA A 153 -1.49 13.08 -31.25
N THR A 154 -2.19 12.83 -32.35
CA THR A 154 -3.67 12.82 -32.38
C THR A 154 -4.23 11.79 -31.40
N SER A 155 -3.69 10.57 -31.38
CA SER A 155 -4.12 9.55 -30.40
C SER A 155 -3.82 9.96 -28.95
N LYS A 156 -2.70 10.62 -28.68
CA LYS A 156 -2.40 11.16 -27.34
C LYS A 156 -3.36 12.29 -26.96
N PHE A 157 -3.76 13.12 -27.92
CA PHE A 157 -4.75 14.17 -27.70
C PHE A 157 -6.14 13.60 -27.39
N ASP A 158 -6.58 12.55 -28.09
CA ASP A 158 -7.83 11.84 -27.79
C ASP A 158 -7.80 11.26 -26.36
N ASN A 159 -6.69 10.64 -25.97
CA ASN A 159 -6.51 10.13 -24.62
C ASN A 159 -6.54 11.25 -23.55
N LEU A 160 -5.95 12.41 -23.85
CA LEU A 160 -5.99 13.57 -22.97
C LEU A 160 -7.42 14.12 -22.84
N SER A 161 -8.16 14.20 -23.94
CA SER A 161 -9.57 14.60 -23.93
C SER A 161 -10.42 13.67 -23.07
N LEU A 162 -10.22 12.35 -23.19
CA LEU A 162 -10.91 11.36 -22.37
C LEU A 162 -10.53 11.48 -20.88
N ALA A 163 -9.25 11.69 -20.59
CA ALA A 163 -8.78 11.90 -19.22
C ALA A 163 -9.38 13.18 -18.61
N PHE A 164 -9.49 14.25 -19.40
CA PHE A 164 -10.07 15.52 -18.96
C PHE A 164 -11.58 15.40 -18.70
N GLU A 165 -12.31 14.71 -19.58
CA GLU A 165 -13.74 14.40 -19.39
C GLU A 165 -13.94 13.60 -18.08
N LYS A 166 -13.14 12.55 -17.88
CA LYS A 166 -13.19 11.74 -16.66
C LYS A 166 -12.81 12.54 -15.40
N ALA A 167 -11.82 13.42 -15.50
CA ALA A 167 -11.43 14.29 -14.40
C ALA A 167 -12.55 15.30 -14.07
N SER A 168 -13.22 15.87 -15.07
CA SER A 168 -14.36 16.77 -14.88
C SER A 168 -15.53 16.05 -14.20
N GLN A 169 -15.87 14.83 -14.66
CA GLN A 169 -16.89 14.00 -14.03
C GLN A 169 -16.55 13.67 -12.57
N ASN A 170 -15.29 13.34 -12.29
CA ASN A 170 -14.83 13.09 -10.91
C ASN A 170 -14.90 14.35 -10.04
N LEU A 171 -14.59 15.54 -10.58
CA LEU A 171 -14.71 16.80 -9.85
C LEU A 171 -16.18 17.12 -9.52
N VAL A 172 -17.10 16.87 -10.45
CA VAL A 172 -18.54 16.98 -10.19
C VAL A 172 -18.99 15.99 -9.12
N ALA A 173 -18.56 14.73 -9.20
CA ALA A 173 -18.84 13.72 -8.17
C ALA A 173 -18.31 14.15 -6.80
N MET A 174 -17.07 14.68 -6.72
CA MET A 174 -16.46 15.16 -5.48
C MET A 174 -17.16 16.41 -4.92
N SER A 175 -17.64 17.31 -5.79
CA SER A 175 -18.50 18.43 -5.39
C SER A 175 -19.80 17.93 -4.75
N ASN A 176 -20.38 16.85 -5.28
CA ASN A 176 -21.58 16.23 -4.69
C ASN A 176 -21.25 15.51 -3.37
N THR A 177 -20.07 14.89 -3.23
CA THR A 177 -19.56 14.31 -1.96
C THR A 177 -19.31 15.37 -0.88
N SER A 178 -19.20 16.66 -1.21
CA SER A 178 -19.19 17.71 -0.17
C SER A 178 -20.48 17.72 0.67
N GLY A 179 -21.59 17.20 0.14
CA GLY A 179 -22.80 16.91 0.90
C GLY A 179 -22.65 15.76 1.91
N ASP A 180 -21.80 14.76 1.63
CA ASP A 180 -21.54 13.64 2.54
C ASP A 180 -20.79 14.03 3.80
N THR A 181 -20.11 15.18 3.81
CA THR A 181 -19.51 15.73 5.04
C THR A 181 -20.60 16.07 6.07
N SER A 182 -21.77 16.56 5.62
CA SER A 182 -22.92 16.81 6.49
C SER A 182 -23.49 15.50 7.05
N ASN A 183 -23.66 14.49 6.18
CA ASN A 183 -24.14 13.16 6.58
C ASN A 183 -23.18 12.48 7.58
N TYR A 184 -21.87 12.60 7.35
CA TYR A 184 -20.85 12.11 8.29
C TYR A 184 -20.92 12.84 9.63
N HIS A 185 -21.11 14.17 9.62
CA HIS A 185 -21.26 14.95 10.84
C HIS A 185 -22.52 14.57 11.63
N GLU A 186 -23.64 14.32 10.94
CA GLU A 186 -24.86 13.80 11.56
C GLU A 186 -24.67 12.40 12.15
N GLN A 187 -23.99 11.50 11.44
CA GLN A 187 -23.67 10.16 11.93
C GLN A 187 -22.78 10.20 13.17
N VAL A 188 -21.73 11.03 13.17
CA VAL A 188 -20.85 11.21 14.33
C VAL A 188 -21.62 11.83 15.50
N LYS A 189 -22.47 12.83 15.26
CA LYS A 189 -23.31 13.44 16.30
C LYS A 189 -24.30 12.41 16.89
N SER A 190 -24.90 11.58 16.06
CA SER A 190 -25.76 10.47 16.49
C SER A 190 -24.98 9.46 17.33
N LEU A 191 -23.78 9.08 16.90
CA LEU A 191 -22.90 8.18 17.66
C LEU A 191 -22.53 8.78 19.02
N THR A 192 -22.13 10.05 19.09
CA THR A 192 -21.83 10.74 20.35
C THR A 192 -23.05 10.79 21.27
N THR A 193 -24.24 11.06 20.71
CA THR A 193 -25.49 11.05 21.46
C THR A 193 -25.79 9.66 22.02
N ASN A 194 -25.65 8.62 21.21
CA ASN A 194 -25.86 7.23 21.63
C ASN A 194 -24.86 6.79 22.70
N LEU A 195 -23.58 7.18 22.58
CA LEU A 195 -22.56 6.91 23.60
C LEU A 195 -22.86 7.63 24.91
N SER A 196 -23.32 8.88 24.86
CA SER A 196 -23.76 9.61 26.04
C SER A 196 -24.96 8.94 26.72
N GLN A 197 -25.94 8.50 25.94
CA GLN A 197 -27.09 7.75 26.43
C GLN A 197 -26.68 6.41 27.04
N LEU A 198 -25.73 5.69 26.41
CA LEU A 198 -25.19 4.43 26.93
C LEU A 198 -24.50 4.62 28.27
N ASN A 199 -23.67 5.65 28.40
CA ASN A 199 -23.02 5.98 29.68
C ASN A 199 -24.06 6.30 30.76
N ALA A 200 -25.10 7.07 30.43
CA ALA A 200 -26.19 7.35 31.36
C ALA A 200 -26.99 6.09 31.72
N MET A 201 -27.19 5.17 30.78
CA MET A 201 -27.81 3.86 31.02
C MET A 201 -26.95 3.01 31.95
N TYR A 202 -25.64 2.96 31.73
CA TYR A 202 -24.71 2.21 32.56
C TYR A 202 -24.67 2.73 34.01
N GLU A 203 -24.66 4.05 34.19
CA GLU A 203 -24.76 4.67 35.51
C GLU A 203 -26.12 4.39 36.18
N ARG A 204 -27.21 4.35 35.41
CA ARG A 204 -28.53 3.94 35.90
C ARG A 204 -28.55 2.48 36.32
N GLU A 205 -28.03 1.57 35.49
CA GLU A 205 -27.99 0.14 35.74
C GLU A 205 -27.19 -0.19 37.01
N LEU A 206 -26.04 0.47 37.20
CA LEU A 206 -25.26 0.34 38.43
C LEU A 206 -26.04 0.77 39.67
N ARG A 207 -26.77 1.88 39.58
CA ARG A 207 -27.60 2.40 40.67
C ARG A 207 -28.80 1.51 40.97
N ASP A 208 -29.48 1.03 39.93
CA ASP A 208 -30.61 0.13 40.06
C ASP A 208 -30.16 -1.23 40.61
N SER A 209 -29.01 -1.76 40.17
CA SER A 209 -28.39 -2.96 40.76
C SER A 209 -28.07 -2.75 42.25
N ALA A 210 -27.51 -1.61 42.64
CA ALA A 210 -27.27 -1.31 44.06
C ALA A 210 -28.58 -1.26 44.87
N SER A 211 -29.62 -0.62 44.34
CA SER A 211 -30.96 -0.59 44.94
C SER A 211 -31.59 -1.99 45.04
N HIS A 212 -31.39 -2.82 44.00
CA HIS A 212 -31.86 -4.19 43.97
C HIS A 212 -31.16 -5.04 45.04
N LEU A 213 -29.84 -4.93 45.19
CA LEU A 213 -29.10 -5.59 46.27
C LEU A 213 -29.60 -5.17 47.65
N GLN A 214 -29.85 -3.88 47.86
CA GLN A 214 -30.41 -3.38 49.12
C GLN A 214 -31.82 -3.94 49.39
N SER A 215 -32.66 -4.00 48.35
CA SER A 215 -34.00 -4.59 48.43
C SER A 215 -33.94 -6.09 48.68
N MET A 216 -32.98 -6.79 48.09
CA MET A 216 -32.75 -8.22 48.31
C MET A 216 -32.30 -8.50 49.75
N ASN A 217 -31.38 -7.70 50.30
CA ASN A 217 -30.99 -7.81 51.71
C ASN A 217 -32.19 -7.60 52.65
N LYS A 218 -33.00 -6.56 52.42
CA LYS A 218 -34.24 -6.34 53.18
C LYS A 218 -35.23 -7.49 53.01
N PHE A 219 -35.33 -8.07 51.82
CA PHE A 219 -36.20 -9.23 51.58
C PHE A 219 -35.73 -10.43 52.42
N TYR A 220 -34.43 -10.72 52.45
CA TYR A 220 -33.88 -11.79 53.28
C TYR A 220 -34.08 -11.56 54.78
N GLU A 221 -33.91 -10.32 55.26
CA GLU A 221 -34.22 -9.97 56.66
C GLU A 221 -35.69 -10.21 56.99
N ASN A 222 -36.61 -9.73 56.15
CA ASN A 222 -38.05 -9.94 56.33
C ASN A 222 -38.43 -11.43 56.26
N LEU A 223 -37.81 -12.20 55.37
CA LEU A 223 -38.05 -13.63 55.24
C LEU A 223 -37.53 -14.38 56.47
N SER A 224 -36.35 -14.02 56.97
CA SER A 224 -35.78 -14.56 58.22
C SER A 224 -36.69 -14.25 59.42
N PHE A 225 -37.14 -13.01 59.56
CA PHE A 225 -38.09 -12.60 60.59
C PHE A 225 -39.42 -13.36 60.48
N THR A 226 -39.96 -13.50 59.27
CA THR A 226 -41.19 -14.25 59.01
C THR A 226 -41.03 -15.72 59.40
N MET A 227 -39.91 -16.36 59.05
CA MET A 227 -39.63 -17.74 59.44
C MET A 227 -39.46 -17.91 60.95
N GLN A 228 -38.88 -16.92 61.63
CA GLN A 228 -38.77 -16.94 63.09
C GLN A 228 -40.16 -16.86 63.75
N ASN A 229 -40.99 -15.90 63.33
CA ASN A 229 -42.38 -15.78 63.85
C ASN A 229 -43.23 -17.00 63.51
N PHE A 230 -43.00 -17.62 62.34
CA PHE A 230 -43.70 -18.84 61.95
C PHE A 230 -43.30 -20.02 62.86
N ASN A 231 -42.03 -20.15 63.20
CA ASN A 231 -41.57 -21.16 64.18
C ASN A 231 -42.14 -20.92 65.57
N GLU A 232 -42.16 -19.67 66.06
CA GLU A 232 -42.81 -19.31 67.32
C GLU A 232 -44.30 -19.65 67.31
N SER A 233 -45.02 -19.30 66.24
CA SER A 233 -46.44 -19.63 66.08
C SER A 233 -46.70 -21.13 66.04
N LEU A 234 -45.77 -21.92 65.48
CA LEU A 234 -45.84 -23.39 65.50
C LEU A 234 -45.70 -23.94 66.92
N ASP A 235 -44.84 -23.36 67.74
CA ASP A 235 -44.67 -23.78 69.13
C ASP A 235 -45.86 -23.36 70.00
N ASP A 236 -46.38 -22.14 69.83
CA ASP A 236 -47.63 -21.70 70.47
C ASP A 236 -48.82 -22.59 70.07
N SER A 237 -48.91 -23.00 68.81
CA SER A 237 -49.94 -23.92 68.33
C SER A 237 -49.85 -25.30 69.00
N LYS A 238 -48.64 -25.81 69.27
CA LYS A 238 -48.45 -27.05 70.03
C LYS A 238 -48.87 -26.86 71.48
N ALA A 239 -48.44 -25.78 72.13
CA ALA A 239 -48.79 -25.49 73.53
C ALA A 239 -50.31 -25.33 73.70
N PHE A 240 -50.96 -24.62 72.78
CA PHE A 240 -52.42 -24.49 72.75
C PHE A 240 -53.10 -25.85 72.59
N LYS A 241 -52.63 -26.70 71.67
CA LYS A 241 -53.15 -28.07 71.51
C LYS A 241 -53.03 -28.88 72.81
N ASP A 242 -51.91 -28.76 73.52
CA ASP A 242 -51.71 -29.46 74.79
C ASP A 242 -52.65 -28.95 75.89
N GLU A 243 -52.84 -27.63 76.01
CA GLU A 243 -53.79 -27.06 76.97
C GLU A 243 -55.24 -27.39 76.64
N VAL A 244 -55.63 -27.36 75.36
CA VAL A 244 -56.95 -27.85 74.92
C VAL A 244 -57.12 -29.34 75.27
N GLY A 245 -56.06 -30.14 75.11
CA GLY A 245 -56.06 -31.54 75.51
C GLY A 245 -56.26 -31.74 77.02
N LYS A 246 -55.62 -30.92 77.86
CA LYS A 246 -55.83 -30.92 79.32
C LYS A 246 -57.24 -30.47 79.68
N LEU A 247 -57.75 -29.41 79.07
CA LEU A 247 -59.11 -28.92 79.26
C LEU A 247 -60.15 -29.99 78.92
N ALA A 248 -59.97 -30.70 77.80
CA ALA A 248 -60.84 -31.80 77.40
C ALA A 248 -60.85 -32.95 78.43
N LYS A 249 -59.68 -33.31 78.97
CA LYS A 249 -59.57 -34.29 80.06
C LYS A 249 -60.30 -33.82 81.32
N ASN A 250 -60.12 -32.56 81.71
CA ASN A 250 -60.75 -31.99 82.89
C ASN A 250 -62.29 -31.90 82.74
N LEU A 251 -62.78 -31.51 81.56
CA LEU A 251 -64.22 -31.52 81.24
C LEU A 251 -64.80 -32.93 81.30
N ASN A 252 -64.10 -33.94 80.78
CA ASN A 252 -64.53 -35.33 80.89
C ASN A 252 -64.57 -35.81 82.35
N ALA A 253 -63.56 -35.45 83.16
CA ALA A 253 -63.55 -35.77 84.59
C ALA A 253 -64.72 -35.11 85.33
N LEU A 254 -64.99 -33.84 85.03
CA LEU A 254 -66.11 -33.10 85.62
C LEU A 254 -67.45 -33.73 85.22
N ASN A 255 -67.64 -34.06 83.94
CA ASN A 255 -68.84 -34.76 83.45
C ASN A 255 -69.00 -36.14 84.09
N ALA A 256 -67.91 -36.88 84.34
CA ALA A 256 -67.97 -38.16 85.05
C ALA A 256 -68.42 -37.99 86.52
N ILE A 257 -67.95 -36.93 87.21
CA ILE A 257 -68.41 -36.60 88.57
C ILE A 257 -69.89 -36.22 88.55
N TYR A 258 -70.33 -35.37 87.63
CA TYR A 258 -71.75 -35.02 87.50
C TYR A 258 -72.61 -36.25 87.14
N GLY A 259 -72.13 -37.15 86.28
CA GLY A 259 -72.82 -38.40 85.98
C GLY A 259 -72.94 -39.32 87.20
N ASN A 260 -71.87 -39.45 87.99
CA ASN A 260 -71.91 -40.18 89.26
C ASN A 260 -72.83 -39.53 90.29
N MET A 261 -72.88 -38.19 90.34
CA MET A 261 -73.77 -37.45 91.24
C MET A 261 -75.25 -37.56 90.82
N LEU A 262 -75.53 -37.53 89.51
CA LEU A 262 -76.86 -37.78 88.96
C LEU A 262 -77.32 -39.23 89.24
N SER A 263 -76.42 -40.20 89.05
CA SER A 263 -76.68 -41.61 89.37
C SER A 263 -76.94 -41.83 90.87
N ALA A 264 -76.19 -41.13 91.74
CA ALA A 264 -76.39 -41.15 93.19
C ALA A 264 -77.67 -40.42 93.65
N MET A 265 -78.11 -39.37 92.94
CA MET A 265 -79.40 -38.70 93.20
C MET A 265 -80.61 -39.48 92.67
N ASN A 266 -80.42 -40.34 91.67
CA ASN A 266 -81.49 -41.13 91.05
C ASN A 266 -81.57 -42.56 91.62
N GLN A 267 -80.75 -42.91 92.62
CA GLN A 267 -80.90 -44.16 93.36
C GLN A 267 -82.14 -44.08 94.27
N PRO A 268 -83.18 -44.91 94.04
CA PRO A 268 -84.35 -44.90 94.90
C PRO A 268 -83.95 -45.43 96.27
N ARG A 269 -84.21 -44.64 97.31
CA ARG A 269 -83.98 -45.03 98.69
C ARG A 269 -84.91 -46.21 99.03
N VAL A 270 -84.33 -47.39 99.23
CA VAL A 270 -84.96 -48.56 99.85
C VAL A 270 -84.29 -48.83 101.18
#